data_AF-A0A9D7I516-F1
#
_entry.id   AF-A0A9D7I516-F1
#
_cell.length_a   1.000
_cell.length_b   1.000
_cell.length_c   1.000
_cell.angle_alpha   90.00
_cell.angle_beta   90.00
_cell.angle_gamma   90.00
#
_symmetry.space_group_name_H-M   'P 1'
#
loop_
_entity.id
_entity.type
_entity.pdbx_description
1 polymer ?
#
loop_
_entity_poly.entity_id
_entity_poly.type
_entity_poly.pdbx_seq_one_letter_code
_entity_poly.pdbx_strand_id
1 'polypeptide(L)'
;MKATSVKFSRPAGTDFYQILKTRVNEYFESKDLSRYANTSMVVKTISLVLIYLVPYFLIVTQTVTNTWLILGLWIMMGFGMAGVGFNVMHDANHGSYSRHAWVNWALGRFLNLLGGNALNWKIQHNMLHHSYTNIEGMDEDIAPGVILRFSPHQPWYKHHRFQHIYGWFLYAFLTVLWMSDKEFKQAVNWKKRFYRSTGPHFPGYGAGIGIDKGRLFRAIPGDTPSIFGYPWWVT
;
A
#
# COMPACT_ATOMS: atom_id res chain seq x y z
N MET A 1 -16.04 16.69 15.01
CA MET A 1 -17.08 16.46 13.98
C MET A 1 -18.02 15.37 14.48
N LYS A 2 -19.34 15.60 14.44
CA LYS A 2 -20.33 14.53 14.68
C LYS A 2 -20.10 13.45 13.60
N ALA A 3 -19.95 12.19 14.00
CA ALA A 3 -19.85 11.10 13.05
C ALA A 3 -21.20 10.99 12.33
N THR A 4 -21.27 11.46 11.08
CA THR A 4 -22.42 11.22 10.22
C THR A 4 -22.48 9.71 9.97
N SER A 5 -23.49 9.05 10.53
CA SER A 5 -23.73 7.63 10.27
C SER A 5 -24.14 7.50 8.80
N VAL A 6 -23.20 7.05 7.96
CA VAL A 6 -23.50 6.64 6.59
C VAL A 6 -24.33 5.36 6.67
N LYS A 7 -25.53 5.39 6.08
CA LYS A 7 -26.38 4.22 5.93
C LYS A 7 -26.42 3.85 4.46
N PHE A 8 -26.06 2.61 4.14
CA PHE A 8 -26.26 2.07 2.81
C PHE A 8 -27.72 1.69 2.64
N SER A 9 -28.29 1.98 1.46
CA SER A 9 -29.63 1.55 1.12
C SER A 9 -29.74 0.04 1.28
N ARG A 10 -30.77 -0.44 1.99
CA ARG A 10 -31.12 -1.86 1.96
C ARG A 10 -31.53 -2.22 0.53
N PRO A 11 -31.25 -3.44 0.05
CA PRO A 11 -31.56 -3.82 -1.33
C PRO A 11 -33.06 -3.64 -1.58
N ALA A 12 -33.43 -2.61 -2.33
CA ALA A 12 -34.79 -2.38 -2.78
C ALA A 12 -34.74 -2.33 -4.31
N GLY A 13 -35.04 -3.46 -4.94
CA GLY A 13 -35.46 -3.49 -6.35
C GLY A 13 -34.40 -3.78 -7.42
N THR A 14 -33.10 -3.75 -7.15
CA THR A 14 -32.09 -4.24 -8.10
C THR A 14 -30.93 -4.88 -7.35
N ASP A 15 -30.90 -6.20 -7.32
CA ASP A 15 -29.89 -6.98 -6.61
C ASP A 15 -28.57 -7.05 -7.40
N PHE A 16 -28.12 -5.91 -7.96
CA PHE A 16 -26.95 -5.82 -8.85
C PHE A 16 -25.72 -6.49 -8.23
N TYR A 17 -25.47 -6.23 -6.94
CA TYR A 17 -24.36 -6.85 -6.22
C TYR A 17 -24.47 -8.38 -6.16
N GLN A 18 -25.66 -8.92 -5.84
CA GLN A 18 -25.87 -10.37 -5.77
C GLN A 18 -25.79 -11.00 -7.16
N ILE A 19 -26.42 -10.39 -8.17
CA ILE A 19 -26.38 -10.84 -9.56
C ILE A 19 -24.93 -10.85 -10.07
N LEU A 20 -24.16 -9.78 -9.83
CA LEU A 20 -22.76 -9.70 -10.20
C LEU A 20 -21.96 -10.82 -9.53
N LYS A 21 -22.11 -11.00 -8.22
CA LYS A 21 -21.41 -12.03 -7.45
C LYS A 21 -21.74 -13.43 -7.97
N THR A 22 -23.02 -13.72 -8.24
CA THR A 22 -23.48 -15.00 -8.80
C THR A 22 -22.85 -15.25 -10.16
N ARG A 23 -22.96 -14.30 -11.09
CA ARG A 23 -22.41 -14.46 -12.45
C ARG A 23 -20.89 -14.62 -12.48
N VAL A 24 -20.18 -13.88 -11.61
CA VAL A 24 -18.71 -14.04 -11.48
C VAL A 24 -18.37 -15.44 -10.97
N ASN A 25 -19.09 -15.95 -9.96
CA ASN A 25 -18.87 -17.30 -9.45
C ASN A 25 -19.16 -18.38 -10.51
N GLU A 26 -20.29 -18.27 -11.19
CA GLU A 26 -20.68 -19.15 -12.30
C GLU A 26 -19.62 -19.17 -13.41
N TYR A 27 -19.02 -18.02 -13.72
CA TYR A 27 -17.93 -17.95 -14.70
C TYR A 27 -16.71 -18.79 -14.30
N PHE A 28 -16.29 -18.73 -13.03
CA PHE A 28 -15.18 -19.54 -12.56
C PHE A 28 -15.52 -21.04 -12.54
N GLU A 29 -16.71 -21.39 -12.07
CA GLU A 29 -17.16 -22.78 -11.94
C GLU A 29 -17.38 -23.44 -13.31
N SER A 30 -18.09 -22.77 -14.23
CA SER A 30 -18.38 -23.29 -15.58
C SER A 30 -17.13 -23.49 -16.44
N LYS A 31 -16.05 -22.78 -16.14
CA LYS A 31 -14.76 -22.90 -16.84
C LYS A 31 -13.71 -23.71 -16.09
N ASP A 32 -14.05 -24.29 -14.94
CA ASP A 32 -13.11 -24.98 -14.06
C ASP A 32 -11.86 -24.12 -13.73
N LEU A 33 -12.09 -22.83 -13.49
CA LEU A 33 -11.04 -21.87 -13.17
C LEU A 33 -10.96 -21.65 -11.67
N SER A 34 -9.73 -21.66 -11.15
CA SER A 34 -9.46 -21.19 -9.79
C SER A 34 -9.71 -19.69 -9.66
N ARG A 35 -10.25 -19.27 -8.51
CA ARG A 35 -10.34 -17.85 -8.12
C ARG A 35 -9.02 -17.28 -7.58
N TYR A 36 -8.03 -18.15 -7.39
CA TYR A 36 -6.70 -17.81 -6.88
C TYR A 36 -5.68 -17.63 -8.01
N ALA A 37 -4.49 -17.14 -7.66
CA ALA A 37 -3.40 -16.94 -8.61
C ALA A 37 -3.11 -18.20 -9.45
N ASN A 38 -2.95 -17.99 -10.76
CA ASN A 38 -2.50 -19.01 -11.70
C ASN A 38 -0.98 -18.91 -11.94
N THR A 39 -0.44 -19.74 -12.83
CA THR A 39 0.98 -19.74 -13.20
C THR A 39 1.46 -18.37 -13.69
N SER A 40 0.65 -17.65 -14.46
CA SER A 40 1.01 -16.30 -14.95
C SER A 40 1.23 -15.32 -13.80
N MET A 41 0.36 -15.36 -12.79
CA MET A 41 0.52 -14.55 -11.58
C MET A 41 1.76 -14.95 -10.77
N VAL A 42 2.08 -16.24 -10.67
CA VAL A 42 3.30 -16.70 -10.00
C VAL A 42 4.56 -16.21 -10.73
N VAL A 43 4.60 -16.35 -12.06
CA VAL A 43 5.72 -15.85 -12.88
C VAL A 43 5.86 -14.34 -12.72
N LYS A 44 4.76 -13.60 -12.81
CA LYS A 44 4.74 -12.14 -12.60
C LYS A 44 5.30 -11.77 -11.22
N THR A 45 4.90 -12.47 -10.16
CA THR A 45 5.42 -12.25 -8.81
C THR A 45 6.92 -12.47 -8.73
N ILE A 46 7.41 -13.60 -9.24
CA ILE A 46 8.85 -13.90 -9.24
C ILE A 46 9.62 -12.83 -10.01
N SER A 47 9.16 -12.46 -11.21
CA SER A 47 9.79 -11.42 -12.03
C SER A 47 9.84 -10.08 -11.30
N LEU A 48 8.74 -9.62 -10.71
CA LEU A 48 8.68 -8.32 -10.02
C LEU A 48 9.55 -8.31 -8.76
N VAL A 49 9.58 -9.40 -8.00
CA VAL A 49 10.46 -9.55 -6.84
C VAL A 49 11.93 -9.56 -7.25
N LEU A 50 12.29 -10.24 -8.34
CA LEU A 50 13.67 -10.26 -8.85
C LEU A 50 14.10 -8.89 -9.40
N ILE A 51 13.22 -8.18 -10.10
CA ILE A 51 13.45 -6.80 -10.57
C ILE A 51 13.77 -5.86 -9.40
N TYR A 52 13.27 -6.15 -8.20
CA TYR A 52 13.64 -5.41 -7.00
C TYR A 52 14.92 -5.95 -6.33
N LEU A 53 14.98 -7.24 -6.03
CA LEU A 53 16.04 -7.83 -5.21
C LEU A 53 17.38 -7.97 -5.93
N VAL A 54 17.39 -8.31 -7.22
CA VAL A 54 18.65 -8.49 -7.96
C VAL A 54 19.42 -7.17 -8.04
N PRO A 55 18.83 -6.05 -8.48
CA PRO A 55 19.50 -4.76 -8.42
C PRO A 55 19.92 -4.35 -7.01
N TYR A 56 19.07 -4.59 -5.99
CA TYR A 56 19.39 -4.32 -4.59
C TYR A 56 20.68 -5.01 -4.16
N PHE A 57 20.79 -6.33 -4.40
CA PHE A 57 21.98 -7.08 -4.01
C PHE A 57 23.21 -6.65 -4.80
N LEU A 58 23.11 -6.43 -6.12
CA LEU A 58 24.23 -5.95 -6.93
C LEU A 58 24.83 -4.63 -6.42
N ILE A 59 23.98 -3.72 -5.90
CA ILE A 59 24.40 -2.45 -5.31
C ILE A 59 25.04 -2.69 -3.93
N VAL A 60 24.36 -3.41 -3.04
CA VAL A 60 24.79 -3.58 -1.64
C VAL A 60 26.06 -4.43 -1.51
N THR A 61 26.25 -5.43 -2.39
CA THR A 61 27.47 -6.24 -2.43
C THR A 61 28.61 -5.54 -3.18
N GLN A 62 28.41 -4.29 -3.63
CA GLN A 62 29.36 -3.52 -4.42
C GLN A 62 29.83 -4.24 -5.70
N THR A 63 29.00 -5.15 -6.23
CA THR A 63 29.27 -5.84 -7.51
C THR A 63 29.19 -4.86 -8.67
N VAL A 64 28.32 -3.85 -8.57
CA VAL A 64 28.25 -2.72 -9.50
C VAL A 64 28.64 -1.44 -8.77
N THR A 65 29.73 -0.80 -9.23
CA THR A 65 30.26 0.43 -8.62
C THR A 65 30.14 1.66 -9.52
N ASN A 66 29.87 1.47 -10.81
CA ASN A 66 29.67 2.57 -11.75
C ASN A 66 28.39 3.36 -11.40
N THR A 67 28.53 4.66 -11.17
CA THR A 67 27.44 5.54 -10.72
C THR A 67 26.23 5.52 -11.66
N TRP A 68 26.44 5.55 -12.98
CA TRP A 68 25.34 5.56 -13.95
C TRP A 68 24.59 4.23 -13.98
N LEU A 69 25.31 3.11 -13.83
CA LEU A 69 24.68 1.80 -13.70
C LEU A 69 23.89 1.68 -12.40
N ILE A 70 24.41 2.19 -11.28
CA ILE A 70 23.69 2.23 -10.00
C ILE A 70 22.38 3.04 -10.13
N LEU A 71 22.43 4.20 -10.79
CA LEU A 71 21.22 4.99 -11.04
C LEU A 71 20.19 4.23 -11.89
N GLY A 72 20.64 3.51 -12.93
CA GLY A 72 19.77 2.64 -13.73
C GLY A 72 19.15 1.50 -12.92
N LEU A 73 19.94 0.87 -12.04
CA LEU A 73 19.48 -0.17 -11.12
C LEU A 73 18.46 0.36 -10.11
N TRP A 74 18.61 1.59 -9.60
CA TRP A 74 17.61 2.23 -8.74
C TRP A 74 16.27 2.47 -9.46
N ILE A 75 16.30 2.92 -10.71
CA ILE A 75 15.08 3.08 -11.52
C ILE A 75 14.38 1.72 -11.69
N MET A 76 15.16 0.67 -11.99
CA MET A 76 14.65 -0.70 -12.11
C MET A 76 14.01 -1.19 -10.80
N MET A 77 14.65 -0.94 -9.65
CA MET A 77 14.08 -1.22 -8.34
C MET A 77 12.76 -0.48 -8.11
N GLY A 78 12.65 0.77 -8.55
CA GLY A 78 11.41 1.54 -8.47
C GLY A 78 10.24 0.85 -9.19
N PHE A 79 10.48 0.32 -10.40
CA PHE A 79 9.49 -0.48 -11.12
C PHE A 79 9.16 -1.79 -10.40
N GLY A 80 10.16 -2.49 -9.85
CA GLY A 80 9.97 -3.70 -9.06
C GLY A 80 9.11 -3.43 -7.81
N MET A 81 9.42 -2.37 -7.08
CA MET A 81 8.70 -1.95 -5.87
C MET A 81 7.24 -1.61 -6.19
N ALA A 82 6.99 -0.77 -7.19
CA ALA A 82 5.63 -0.44 -7.63
C ALA A 82 4.88 -1.70 -8.08
N GLY A 83 5.51 -2.56 -8.87
CA GLY A 83 4.92 -3.81 -9.33
C GLY A 83 4.54 -4.75 -8.19
N VAL A 84 5.43 -4.98 -7.22
CA VAL A 84 5.14 -5.79 -6.03
C VAL A 84 3.99 -5.18 -5.22
N GLY A 85 3.98 -3.85 -5.08
CA GLY A 85 2.90 -3.09 -4.43
C GLY A 85 1.54 -3.33 -5.07
N PHE A 86 1.39 -3.04 -6.37
CA PHE A 86 0.07 -3.07 -7.02
C PHE A 86 -0.43 -4.47 -7.38
N ASN A 87 0.45 -5.47 -7.46
CA ASN A 87 0.07 -6.78 -8.01
C ASN A 87 0.24 -7.94 -7.04
N VAL A 88 1.28 -7.93 -6.21
CA VAL A 88 1.60 -9.07 -5.35
C VAL A 88 1.01 -8.87 -3.97
N MET A 89 1.43 -7.80 -3.28
CA MET A 89 0.98 -7.55 -1.92
C MET A 89 -0.48 -7.12 -1.87
N HIS A 90 -0.98 -6.39 -2.89
CA HIS A 90 -2.38 -6.01 -3.01
C HIS A 90 -3.31 -7.24 -3.00
N ASP A 91 -3.12 -8.14 -3.95
CA ASP A 91 -3.95 -9.35 -4.11
C ASP A 91 -3.81 -10.29 -2.90
N ALA A 92 -2.60 -10.43 -2.37
CA ALA A 92 -2.36 -11.20 -1.16
C ALA A 92 -3.04 -10.58 0.08
N ASN A 93 -3.08 -9.25 0.18
CA ASN A 93 -3.76 -8.58 1.29
C ASN A 93 -5.29 -8.61 1.16
N HIS A 94 -5.83 -8.76 -0.06
CA HIS A 94 -7.23 -9.14 -0.31
C HIS A 94 -7.53 -10.63 -0.07
N GLY A 95 -6.50 -11.46 0.06
CA GLY A 95 -6.63 -12.91 0.24
C GLY A 95 -6.95 -13.68 -1.04
N SER A 96 -6.86 -13.04 -2.21
CA SER A 96 -7.14 -13.65 -3.51
C SER A 96 -5.93 -14.32 -4.14
N TYR A 97 -4.72 -14.15 -3.59
CA TYR A 97 -3.53 -14.75 -4.20
C TYR A 97 -3.50 -16.28 -4.04
N SER A 98 -3.81 -16.81 -2.86
CA SER A 98 -3.73 -18.25 -2.56
C SER A 98 -4.88 -18.73 -1.66
N ARG A 99 -5.26 -20.01 -1.79
CA ARG A 99 -6.16 -20.65 -0.83
C ARG A 99 -5.58 -20.79 0.57
N HIS A 100 -4.25 -20.81 0.68
CA HIS A 100 -3.56 -20.96 1.95
C HIS A 100 -3.29 -19.58 2.56
N ALA A 101 -3.90 -19.32 3.72
CA ALA A 101 -3.79 -18.03 4.41
C ALA A 101 -2.33 -17.62 4.70
N TRP A 102 -1.44 -18.57 4.97
CA TRP A 102 -0.03 -18.29 5.25
C TRP A 102 0.72 -17.72 4.03
N VAL A 103 0.35 -18.13 2.81
CA VAL A 103 0.94 -17.61 1.57
C VAL A 103 0.53 -16.16 1.36
N ASN A 104 -0.76 -15.87 1.51
CA ASN A 104 -1.28 -14.49 1.45
C ASN A 104 -0.66 -13.61 2.54
N TRP A 105 -0.48 -14.16 3.73
CA TRP A 105 0.15 -13.46 4.84
C TRP A 105 1.61 -13.12 4.53
N ALA A 106 2.38 -14.04 3.95
CA ALA A 106 3.78 -13.82 3.59
C ALA A 106 3.91 -12.80 2.46
N LEU A 107 3.17 -12.99 1.36
CA LEU A 107 3.20 -12.12 0.19
C LEU A 107 2.66 -10.71 0.49
N GLY A 108 1.61 -10.60 1.32
CA GLY A 108 1.06 -9.31 1.74
C GLY A 108 2.05 -8.48 2.56
N ARG A 109 2.99 -9.12 3.26
CA ARG A 109 4.03 -8.48 4.08
C ARG A 109 5.26 -8.03 3.29
N PHE A 110 5.32 -8.23 1.98
CA PHE A 110 6.28 -7.49 1.16
C PHE A 110 6.12 -5.98 1.35
N LEU A 111 4.90 -5.48 1.62
CA LEU A 111 4.67 -4.08 1.98
C LEU A 111 5.49 -3.64 3.21
N ASN A 112 5.68 -4.52 4.18
CA ASN A 112 6.48 -4.23 5.38
C ASN A 112 7.97 -4.05 5.05
N LEU A 113 8.49 -4.81 4.08
CA LEU A 113 9.87 -4.64 3.59
C LEU A 113 10.04 -3.32 2.82
N LEU A 114 8.96 -2.81 2.22
CA LEU A 114 8.96 -1.60 1.41
C LEU A 114 8.53 -0.35 2.21
N GLY A 115 8.45 -0.42 3.54
CA GLY A 115 8.25 0.74 4.40
C GLY A 115 6.83 0.99 4.91
N GLY A 116 5.83 0.28 4.40
CA GLY A 116 4.45 0.35 4.89
C GLY A 116 4.14 -0.73 5.92
N ASN A 117 2.87 -0.87 6.30
CA ASN A 117 2.41 -1.94 7.16
C ASN A 117 1.18 -2.65 6.57
N ALA A 118 1.29 -3.96 6.33
CA ALA A 118 0.22 -4.76 5.74
C ALA A 118 -1.10 -4.72 6.53
N LEU A 119 -1.05 -4.63 7.87
CA LEU A 119 -2.27 -4.50 8.68
C LEU A 119 -2.87 -3.10 8.57
N ASN A 120 -2.05 -2.04 8.56
CA ASN A 120 -2.51 -0.68 8.29
C ASN A 120 -3.21 -0.61 6.93
N TRP A 121 -2.57 -1.16 5.91
CA TRP A 121 -3.11 -1.21 4.56
C TRP A 121 -4.45 -1.96 4.51
N LYS A 122 -4.60 -3.12 5.15
CA LYS A 122 -5.88 -3.83 5.21
C LYS A 122 -6.99 -3.04 5.92
N ILE A 123 -6.67 -2.31 6.98
CA ILE A 123 -7.67 -1.46 7.66
C ILE A 123 -8.04 -0.28 6.75
N GLN A 124 -7.06 0.45 6.20
CA GLN A 124 -7.31 1.60 5.33
C GLN A 124 -8.07 1.19 4.07
N HIS A 125 -7.57 0.17 3.36
CA HIS A 125 -8.06 -0.18 2.04
C HIS A 125 -9.25 -1.15 2.08
N ASN A 126 -9.13 -2.27 2.81
CA ASN A 126 -10.19 -3.30 2.80
C ASN A 126 -11.38 -2.93 3.69
N MET A 127 -11.12 -2.34 4.86
CA MET A 127 -12.20 -2.04 5.79
C MET A 127 -12.80 -0.66 5.58
N LEU A 128 -11.99 0.36 5.32
CA LEU A 128 -12.49 1.73 5.14
C LEU A 128 -12.80 2.01 3.67
N HIS A 129 -11.79 1.98 2.78
CA HIS A 129 -11.97 2.36 1.38
C HIS A 129 -12.99 1.48 0.66
N HIS A 130 -12.93 0.15 0.75
CA HIS A 130 -13.93 -0.72 0.10
C HIS A 130 -15.33 -0.67 0.73
N SER A 131 -15.47 -0.21 1.98
CA SER A 131 -16.79 0.00 2.58
C SER A 131 -17.37 1.36 2.23
N TYR A 132 -16.53 2.41 2.15
CA TYR A 132 -16.95 3.81 2.04
C TYR A 132 -16.34 4.50 0.80
N THR A 133 -16.15 3.76 -0.29
CA THR A 133 -15.38 4.21 -1.47
C THR A 133 -15.83 5.57 -1.95
N ASN A 134 -14.89 6.51 -2.06
CA ASN A 134 -15.13 7.90 -2.50
C ASN A 134 -16.12 8.71 -1.64
N ILE A 135 -16.39 8.29 -0.40
CA ILE A 135 -17.20 9.06 0.56
C ILE A 135 -16.26 9.95 1.38
N GLU A 136 -16.33 11.26 1.14
CA GLU A 136 -15.49 12.24 1.83
C GLU A 136 -15.67 12.18 3.36
N GLY A 137 -14.54 12.25 4.07
CA GLY A 137 -14.49 12.15 5.53
C GLY A 137 -14.58 10.72 6.08
N MET A 138 -14.87 9.72 5.23
CA MET A 138 -14.93 8.30 5.61
C MET A 138 -13.82 7.48 4.94
N ASP A 139 -13.51 7.81 3.68
CA ASP A 139 -12.44 7.22 2.88
C ASP A 139 -11.17 8.06 2.96
N GLU A 140 -10.13 7.51 3.59
CA GLU A 140 -8.84 8.20 3.75
C GLU A 140 -7.98 8.14 2.47
N ASP A 141 -8.31 7.28 1.51
CA ASP A 141 -7.57 7.18 0.24
C ASP A 141 -7.85 8.40 -0.67
N ILE A 142 -8.96 9.10 -0.47
CA ILE A 142 -9.30 10.36 -1.15
C ILE A 142 -8.97 11.62 -0.34
N ALA A 143 -8.22 11.49 0.77
CA ALA A 143 -7.92 12.60 1.69
C ALA A 143 -6.43 13.01 1.68
N PRO A 144 -5.85 13.48 0.55
CA PRO A 144 -4.43 13.81 0.41
C PRO A 144 -4.02 15.16 1.05
N GLY A 145 -4.85 15.71 1.93
CA GLY A 145 -4.68 17.06 2.47
C GLY A 145 -5.08 18.15 1.47
N VAL A 146 -4.35 19.26 1.44
CA VAL A 146 -4.64 20.44 0.59
C VAL A 146 -3.93 20.42 -0.77
N ILE A 147 -2.95 19.53 -0.95
CA ILE A 147 -2.07 19.53 -2.12
C ILE A 147 -2.79 18.96 -3.35
N LEU A 148 -3.53 17.86 -3.19
CA LEU A 148 -4.32 17.22 -4.25
C LEU A 148 -5.80 17.32 -3.92
N ARG A 149 -6.65 17.24 -4.94
CA ARG A 149 -8.11 17.26 -4.78
C ARG A 149 -8.73 16.07 -5.49
N PHE A 150 -9.24 15.13 -4.71
CA PHE A 150 -9.81 13.86 -5.18
C PHE A 150 -11.33 13.78 -5.04
N SER A 151 -11.96 14.75 -4.37
CA SER A 151 -13.41 14.84 -4.22
C SER A 151 -13.94 16.19 -4.73
N PRO A 152 -15.13 16.23 -5.36
CA PRO A 152 -15.79 17.48 -5.70
C PRO A 152 -16.22 18.27 -4.45
N HIS A 153 -16.36 17.63 -3.29
CA HIS A 153 -16.76 18.29 -2.04
C HIS A 153 -15.57 18.91 -1.27
N GLN A 154 -14.34 18.64 -1.69
CA GLN A 154 -13.14 19.29 -1.16
C GLN A 154 -13.01 20.73 -1.68
N PRO A 155 -12.52 21.68 -0.84
CA PRO A 155 -12.20 23.03 -1.28
C PRO A 155 -11.26 23.02 -2.49
N TRP A 156 -11.57 23.85 -3.49
CA TRP A 156 -10.71 24.03 -4.65
C TRP A 156 -9.75 25.20 -4.45
N TYR A 157 -8.48 24.98 -4.73
CA TYR A 157 -7.43 26.00 -4.69
C TYR A 157 -6.80 26.17 -6.07
N LYS A 158 -6.22 27.35 -6.32
CA LYS A 158 -5.68 27.71 -7.65
C LYS A 158 -4.64 26.74 -8.18
N HIS A 159 -3.83 26.11 -7.32
CA HIS A 159 -2.83 25.13 -7.76
C HIS A 159 -3.46 23.86 -8.31
N HIS A 160 -4.66 23.46 -7.85
CA HIS A 160 -5.33 22.23 -8.33
C HIS A 160 -5.59 22.23 -9.84
N ARG A 161 -5.62 23.39 -10.51
CA ARG A 161 -5.71 23.45 -11.98
C ARG A 161 -4.54 22.72 -12.67
N PHE A 162 -3.40 22.60 -12.00
CA PHE A 162 -2.20 21.93 -12.50
C PHE A 162 -1.96 20.55 -11.88
N GLN A 163 -2.91 20.01 -11.10
CA GLN A 163 -2.71 18.73 -10.39
C GLN A 163 -2.47 17.55 -11.32
N HIS A 164 -2.97 17.62 -12.56
CA HIS A 164 -2.71 16.63 -13.60
C HIS A 164 -1.24 16.59 -14.05
N ILE A 165 -0.45 17.63 -13.72
CA ILE A 165 0.99 17.71 -14.00
C ILE A 165 1.77 17.28 -12.75
N TYR A 166 1.62 18.01 -11.64
CA TYR A 166 2.43 17.77 -10.44
C TYR A 166 2.01 16.50 -9.68
N GLY A 167 0.80 15.99 -9.91
CA GLY A 167 0.30 14.77 -9.27
C GLY A 167 1.17 13.54 -9.57
N TRP A 168 1.69 13.42 -10.80
CA TRP A 168 2.61 12.34 -11.19
C TRP A 168 3.90 12.38 -10.36
N PHE A 169 4.47 13.57 -10.17
CA PHE A 169 5.68 13.74 -9.36
C PHE A 169 5.40 13.42 -7.89
N LEU A 170 4.29 13.90 -7.33
CA LEU A 170 3.91 13.60 -5.94
C LEU A 170 3.65 12.11 -5.72
N TYR A 171 3.07 11.43 -6.71
CA TYR A 171 2.82 10.01 -6.65
C TYR A 171 4.12 9.19 -6.49
N ALA A 172 5.22 9.63 -7.12
CA ALA A 172 6.53 9.00 -6.95
C ALA A 172 7.04 9.04 -5.49
N PHE A 173 6.54 9.97 -4.66
CA PHE A 173 6.87 10.07 -3.24
C PHE A 173 5.89 9.34 -2.31
N LEU A 174 4.92 8.59 -2.84
CA LEU A 174 3.92 7.89 -2.02
C LEU A 174 4.58 6.91 -1.04
N THR A 175 5.63 6.20 -1.46
CA THR A 175 6.38 5.29 -0.58
C THR A 175 7.01 6.04 0.60
N VAL A 176 7.54 7.24 0.39
CA VAL A 176 8.09 8.08 1.46
C VAL A 176 7.00 8.46 2.47
N LEU A 177 5.79 8.76 2.00
CA LEU A 177 4.65 9.02 2.87
C LEU A 177 4.28 7.79 3.71
N TRP A 178 4.35 6.58 3.15
CA TRP A 178 4.11 5.34 3.89
C TRP A 178 5.20 5.06 4.92
N MET A 179 6.46 5.39 4.61
CA MET A 179 7.58 5.27 5.55
C MET A 179 7.48 6.27 6.72
N SER A 180 6.81 7.41 6.51
CA SER A 180 6.70 8.51 7.49
C SER A 180 5.77 8.22 8.69
N ASP A 181 5.40 9.27 9.41
CA ASP A 181 4.53 9.20 10.59
C ASP A 181 3.04 8.96 10.28
N LYS A 182 2.67 8.90 8.99
CA LYS A 182 1.28 8.71 8.52
C LYS A 182 0.61 7.50 9.19
N GLU A 183 1.29 6.35 9.25
CA GLU A 183 0.74 5.12 9.82
C GLU A 183 0.61 5.19 11.35
N PHE A 184 1.52 5.88 12.04
CA PHE A 184 1.40 6.12 13.48
C PHE A 184 0.20 7.03 13.80
N LYS A 185 0.02 8.11 13.03
CA LYS A 185 -1.14 9.00 13.14
C LYS A 185 -2.45 8.24 12.89
N GLN A 186 -2.50 7.40 11.86
CA GLN A 186 -3.64 6.52 11.58
C GLN A 186 -3.93 5.58 12.75
N ALA A 187 -2.92 4.92 13.30
CA ALA A 187 -3.12 4.01 14.44
C ALA A 187 -3.70 4.71 15.67
N VAL A 188 -3.24 5.93 15.98
CA VAL A 188 -3.81 6.73 17.07
C VAL A 188 -5.24 7.16 16.77
N ASN A 189 -5.51 7.63 15.55
CA ASN A 189 -6.82 8.12 15.14
C ASN A 189 -7.87 7.00 15.08
N TRP A 190 -7.50 5.85 14.51
CA TRP A 190 -8.36 4.68 14.43
C TRP A 190 -8.62 4.05 15.78
N LYS A 191 -7.64 4.02 16.70
CA LYS A 191 -7.90 3.63 18.09
C LYS A 191 -9.01 4.50 18.68
N LYS A 192 -8.96 5.82 18.51
CA LYS A 192 -10.02 6.73 18.99
C LYS A 192 -11.36 6.51 18.27
N ARG A 193 -11.35 6.29 16.96
CA ARG A 193 -12.54 6.07 16.12
C ARG A 193 -13.23 4.74 16.45
N PHE A 194 -12.48 3.64 16.42
CA PHE A 194 -13.03 2.30 16.62
C PHE A 194 -13.36 2.00 18.07
N TYR A 195 -12.60 2.50 19.06
CA TYR A 195 -12.92 2.31 20.47
C TYR A 195 -14.20 3.05 20.92
N ARG A 196 -14.59 4.11 20.19
CA ARG A 196 -15.85 4.83 20.40
C ARG A 196 -17.03 4.25 19.62
N SER A 197 -16.80 3.20 18.82
CA SER A 197 -17.80 2.52 18.02
C SER A 197 -17.88 1.04 18.43
N THR A 198 -18.96 0.33 18.10
CA THR A 198 -19.03 -1.14 18.26
C THR A 198 -18.19 -1.89 17.20
N GLY A 199 -17.18 -1.24 16.64
CA GLY A 199 -16.32 -1.77 15.60
C GLY A 199 -15.22 -2.68 16.14
N PRO A 200 -14.47 -3.34 15.26
CA PRO A 200 -13.38 -4.23 15.65
C PRO A 200 -12.29 -3.48 16.43
N HIS A 201 -11.81 -4.11 17.51
CA HIS A 201 -10.72 -3.60 18.33
C HIS A 201 -9.40 -4.25 17.92
N PHE A 202 -8.34 -3.45 17.82
CA PHE A 202 -7.00 -3.90 17.43
C PHE A 202 -5.98 -3.68 18.57
N PRO A 203 -6.02 -4.50 19.65
CA PRO A 203 -5.06 -4.40 20.74
C PRO A 203 -3.63 -4.60 20.24
N GLY A 204 -2.69 -3.78 20.72
CA GLY A 204 -1.27 -3.86 20.34
C GLY A 204 -0.92 -3.35 18.92
N TYR A 205 -1.89 -2.88 18.13
CA TYR A 205 -1.68 -2.45 16.74
C TYR A 205 -0.61 -1.36 16.58
N GLY A 206 -0.69 -0.29 17.38
CA GLY A 206 0.31 0.78 17.34
C GLY A 206 1.72 0.32 17.73
N ALA A 207 1.82 -0.62 18.69
CA ALA A 207 3.10 -1.24 19.06
C ALA A 207 3.66 -2.11 17.91
N GLY A 208 2.79 -2.82 17.19
CA GLY A 208 3.15 -3.60 16.00
C GLY A 208 3.75 -2.74 14.89
N ILE A 209 3.15 -1.60 14.57
CA ILE A 209 3.72 -0.64 13.59
C ILE A 209 5.10 -0.16 14.05
N GLY A 210 5.24 0.19 15.34
CA GLY A 210 6.51 0.63 15.91
C GLY A 210 7.60 -0.42 15.83
N ILE A 211 7.28 -1.69 16.11
CA ILE A 211 8.21 -2.82 16.00
C ILE A 211 8.61 -3.05 14.55
N ASP A 212 7.65 -3.08 13.61
CA ASP A 212 7.91 -3.35 12.20
C ASP A 212 8.78 -2.26 11.57
N LYS A 213 8.43 -0.98 11.79
CA LYS A 213 9.25 0.15 11.30
C LYS A 213 10.60 0.21 12.00
N GLY A 214 10.67 0.00 13.32
CA GLY A 214 11.93 -0.03 14.06
C GLY A 214 12.84 -1.19 13.66
N ARG A 215 12.28 -2.31 13.17
CA ARG A 215 13.06 -3.40 12.56
C ARG A 215 13.55 -3.01 11.17
N LEU A 216 12.70 -2.41 10.35
CA LEU A 216 13.09 -1.94 9.01
C LEU A 216 14.23 -0.91 9.08
N PHE A 217 14.11 0.11 9.92
CA PHE A 217 15.16 1.13 10.08
C PHE A 217 16.48 0.58 10.63
N ARG A 218 16.45 -0.52 11.40
CA ARG A 218 17.66 -1.23 11.84
C ARG A 218 18.21 -2.22 10.82
N ALA A 219 17.36 -2.71 9.91
CA ALA A 219 17.71 -3.67 8.86
C ALA A 219 18.23 -2.98 7.59
N ILE A 220 17.95 -1.70 7.40
CA ILE A 220 18.69 -0.84 6.47
C ILE A 220 20.10 -0.71 7.05
N PRO A 221 21.13 -1.30 6.43
CA PRO A 221 22.50 -1.14 6.90
C PRO A 221 22.86 0.34 6.77
N GLY A 222 23.05 1.02 7.89
CA GLY A 222 23.61 2.36 7.92
C GLY A 222 22.67 3.41 8.47
N ASP A 223 23.04 3.89 9.64
CA ASP A 223 23.01 5.32 9.91
C ASP A 223 23.27 6.11 8.62
N THR A 224 22.32 6.95 8.27
CA THR A 224 22.33 7.90 7.16
C THR A 224 23.32 9.04 7.40
N PRO A 225 24.65 8.78 7.34
CA PRO A 225 25.50 9.67 6.53
C PRO A 225 26.50 8.97 5.58
N SER A 226 26.67 7.65 5.56
CA SER A 226 27.77 7.04 4.76
C SER A 226 27.51 6.85 3.26
N ILE A 227 26.32 7.20 2.76
CA ILE A 227 25.99 7.11 1.32
C ILE A 227 26.44 8.36 0.54
N PHE A 228 26.82 9.44 1.23
CA PHE A 228 27.33 10.68 0.61
C PHE A 228 28.65 11.14 1.24
N GLY A 229 29.73 10.41 0.99
CA GLY A 229 31.10 10.88 1.21
C GLY A 229 31.53 10.99 2.68
N TYR A 230 32.84 10.97 2.88
CA TYR A 230 33.45 11.32 4.17
C TYR A 230 32.96 12.70 4.65
N PRO A 231 32.75 12.92 5.96
CA PRO A 231 32.52 14.26 6.49
C PRO A 231 33.72 15.15 6.14
N TRP A 232 33.45 16.37 5.64
CA TRP A 232 34.46 17.33 5.19
C TRP A 232 35.43 17.82 6.28
N TRP A 233 35.24 17.42 7.54
CA TRP A 233 36.15 17.68 8.67
C TRP A 233 37.08 16.50 8.99
N VAL A 234 37.12 15.46 8.15
CA VAL A 234 38.03 14.30 8.27
C VAL A 234 39.04 14.27 7.10
N THR A 235 39.41 15.44 6.58
CA THR A 235 40.61 15.66 5.76
C THR A 235 41.42 16.80 6.33
#